data_AF-A0A2V6C306-F1
#
_entry.id   AF-A0A2V6C306-F1
#
_cell.length_a   1.000
_cell.length_b   1.000
_cell.length_c   1.000
_cell.angle_alpha   90.00
_cell.angle_beta   90.00
_cell.angle_gamma   90.00
#
_symmetry.space_group_name_H-M   'P 1'
#
loop_
_entity.id
_entity.type
_entity.pdbx_description
1 polymer ?
#
loop_
_entity_poly.entity_id
_entity_poly.type
_entity_poly.pdbx_seq_one_letter_code
_entity_poly.pdbx_strand_id
1 'polypeptide(L)'
;MIIFLTSSATATSADSGIAARYPGDKNIASDPAVVFADDFESYTSPSQLTSKWTSAYQLSNLRIATEQGNYYAGDKGLEMTLSISTAEVANALNKTLAPTVDTAFIRAYTKFDPGYSVSTSNHNGLRLSAKYPGPGIKPPTDGTGFFLFLLQNNIQGSGRPGEVMPGYSHLYAYWPKQRSEFGDHWYCDGYVVPYDNTIGNNGEWLAYP
;
A
#
# COMPACT_ATOMS: atom_id res chain seq x y z
N MET A 1 1.53 11.04 -3.28
CA MET A 1 1.69 11.31 -1.84
C MET A 1 1.40 10.07 -1.03
N ILE A 2 2.15 9.78 0.04
CA ILE A 2 1.92 8.68 1.00
C ILE A 2 1.88 9.32 2.41
N ILE A 3 0.82 9.10 3.18
CA ILE A 3 0.66 9.61 4.57
C ILE A 3 0.92 8.49 5.60
N PHE A 4 1.27 8.79 6.85
CA PHE A 4 1.16 7.89 8.01
C PHE A 4 0.51 8.69 9.17
N LEU A 5 -0.62 8.26 9.75
CA LEU A 5 -1.31 8.94 10.88
C LEU A 5 -1.29 8.12 12.19
N THR A 6 -1.19 8.70 13.38
CA THR A 6 -1.51 8.01 14.65
C THR A 6 -2.95 8.31 15.07
N SER A 7 -3.67 7.41 15.77
CA SER A 7 -5.00 7.75 16.33
C SER A 7 -5.18 7.31 17.78
N SER A 8 -5.84 8.18 18.52
CA SER A 8 -6.92 7.82 19.44
C SER A 8 -8.25 8.35 18.86
N ALA A 9 -8.78 7.77 17.79
CA ALA A 9 -10.13 8.10 17.31
C ALA A 9 -10.71 7.04 16.37
N THR A 10 -12.01 6.78 16.56
CA THR A 10 -12.88 5.98 15.70
C THR A 10 -12.85 6.47 14.24
N ALA A 11 -12.85 5.52 13.30
CA ALA A 11 -12.91 5.79 11.87
C ALA A 11 -14.19 6.56 11.54
N THR A 12 -14.04 7.85 11.27
CA THR A 12 -15.11 8.74 10.83
C THR A 12 -14.96 8.94 9.31
N SER A 13 -16.07 9.23 8.63
CA SER A 13 -16.19 9.38 7.17
C SER A 13 -15.12 10.28 6.55
N ALA A 14 -14.93 10.21 5.22
CA ALA A 14 -13.96 11.03 4.47
C ALA A 14 -14.05 12.56 4.75
N ASP A 15 -15.17 13.04 5.29
CA ASP A 15 -15.40 14.43 5.72
C ASP A 15 -14.91 14.78 7.14
N SER A 16 -14.17 13.87 7.78
CA SER A 16 -13.66 14.03 9.14
C SER A 16 -12.23 13.50 9.27
N GLY A 17 -11.44 14.12 10.16
CA GLY A 17 -10.02 13.82 10.33
C GLY A 17 -9.09 14.80 9.60
N ILE A 18 -7.79 14.52 9.62
CA ILE A 18 -6.75 15.45 9.13
C ILE A 18 -6.97 15.80 7.66
N ALA A 19 -7.21 14.79 6.82
CA ALA A 19 -7.40 14.97 5.38
C ALA A 19 -8.50 16.00 5.03
N ALA A 20 -9.60 16.03 5.78
CA ALA A 20 -10.70 16.97 5.55
C ALA A 20 -10.29 18.44 5.79
N ARG A 21 -9.29 18.68 6.65
CA ARG A 21 -8.73 20.03 6.93
C ARG A 21 -7.76 20.51 5.85
N TYR A 22 -7.26 19.61 5.01
CA TYR A 22 -6.29 19.90 3.95
C TYR A 22 -6.78 19.37 2.60
N PRO A 23 -7.74 20.05 1.93
CA PRO A 23 -8.17 19.68 0.58
C PRO A 23 -7.00 19.61 -0.39
N GLY A 24 -6.90 18.51 -1.15
CA GLY A 24 -5.75 18.24 -2.02
C GLY A 24 -4.42 18.09 -1.26
N ASP A 25 -4.48 17.89 0.06
CA ASP A 25 -3.36 17.73 0.98
C ASP A 25 -2.38 18.92 1.01
N LYS A 26 -2.83 20.09 0.55
CA LYS A 26 -2.06 21.32 0.57
C LYS A 26 -1.66 21.68 1.99
N ASN A 27 -0.35 21.81 2.24
CA ASN A 27 0.24 22.10 3.56
C ASN A 27 0.00 21.02 4.64
N ILE A 28 -0.47 19.82 4.30
CA ILE A 28 -0.75 18.76 5.28
C ILE A 28 0.50 18.39 6.10
N ALA A 29 1.69 18.53 5.52
CA ALA A 29 2.97 18.26 6.17
C ALA A 29 3.24 19.13 7.42
N SER A 30 2.53 20.25 7.57
CA SER A 30 2.61 21.13 8.74
C SER A 30 1.72 20.71 9.90
N ASP A 31 0.81 19.76 9.68
CA ASP A 31 -0.05 19.25 10.74
C ASP A 31 0.77 18.42 11.74
N PRO A 32 0.69 18.69 13.05
CA PRO A 32 1.49 17.99 14.06
C PRO A 32 1.22 16.48 14.15
N ALA A 33 0.08 15.99 13.64
CA ALA A 33 -0.23 14.56 13.62
C ALA A 33 0.19 13.85 12.31
N VAL A 34 0.85 14.57 11.39
CA VAL A 34 1.43 14.02 10.17
C VAL A 34 2.91 13.71 10.40
N VAL A 35 3.24 12.42 10.43
CA VAL A 35 4.64 11.96 10.67
C VAL A 35 5.47 11.90 9.39
N PHE A 36 4.82 11.92 8.23
CA PHE A 36 5.45 11.95 6.92
C PHE A 36 4.45 12.38 5.84
N ALA A 37 4.90 13.24 4.92
CA ALA A 37 4.17 13.60 3.72
C ALA A 37 5.15 13.93 2.60
N ASP A 38 4.78 13.58 1.37
CA ASP A 38 5.56 13.92 0.18
C ASP A 38 4.66 14.13 -1.04
N ASP A 39 4.61 15.36 -1.52
CA ASP A 39 3.91 15.79 -2.73
C ASP A 39 4.78 15.66 -3.99
N PHE A 40 6.06 15.30 -3.83
CA PHE A 40 7.08 15.21 -4.87
C PHE A 40 7.46 16.55 -5.56
N GLU A 41 6.92 17.67 -5.10
CA GLU A 41 7.11 18.98 -5.73
C GLU A 41 8.55 19.50 -5.63
N SER A 42 9.25 19.11 -4.56
CA SER A 42 10.64 19.54 -4.31
C SER A 42 11.68 18.86 -5.20
N TYR A 43 11.29 17.87 -6.01
CA TYR A 43 12.23 17.06 -6.80
C TYR A 43 12.32 17.51 -8.26
N THR A 44 13.53 17.44 -8.80
CA THR A 44 13.83 17.53 -10.23
C THR A 44 14.41 16.22 -10.78
N SER A 45 14.81 15.29 -9.91
CA SER A 45 15.35 13.98 -10.26
C SER A 45 15.05 12.93 -9.18
N PRO A 46 14.83 11.65 -9.54
CA PRO A 46 14.69 10.55 -8.58
C PRO A 46 15.84 10.40 -7.59
N SER A 47 17.05 10.82 -7.96
CA SER A 47 18.22 10.77 -7.06
C SER A 47 18.06 11.62 -5.79
N GLN A 48 17.10 12.55 -5.77
CA GLN A 48 16.82 13.42 -4.62
C GLN A 48 15.80 12.81 -3.65
N LEU A 49 15.13 11.70 -4.00
CA LEU A 49 14.07 11.11 -3.19
C LEU A 49 14.55 10.74 -1.77
N THR A 50 15.80 10.33 -1.63
CA THR A 50 16.41 9.96 -0.34
C THR A 50 16.65 11.16 0.60
N SER A 51 16.31 12.38 0.19
CA SER A 51 16.23 13.53 1.11
C SER A 51 15.04 13.45 2.07
N LYS A 52 13.95 12.76 1.69
CA LYS A 52 12.78 12.52 2.57
C LYS A 52 12.53 11.04 2.83
N TRP A 53 12.74 10.19 1.83
CA TRP A 53 12.58 8.75 1.90
C TRP A 53 13.83 8.09 2.50
N THR A 54 13.66 6.97 3.20
CA THR A 54 14.79 6.21 3.73
C THR A 54 15.55 5.52 2.59
N SER A 55 14.82 4.97 1.62
CA SER A 55 15.40 4.32 0.45
C SER A 55 14.55 4.58 -0.79
N ALA A 56 15.21 4.70 -1.94
CA ALA A 56 14.61 4.68 -3.27
C ALA A 56 15.30 3.59 -4.09
N TYR A 57 14.54 2.56 -4.47
CA TYR A 57 15.08 1.42 -5.22
C TYR A 57 15.00 1.67 -6.72
N GLN A 58 15.80 0.92 -7.51
CA GLN A 58 15.79 0.93 -8.98
C GLN A 58 15.63 2.34 -9.58
N LEU A 59 16.53 3.28 -9.25
CA LEU A 59 16.40 4.69 -9.66
C LEU A 59 16.23 4.89 -11.18
N SER A 60 16.78 3.99 -11.99
CA SER A 60 16.61 3.98 -13.45
C SER A 60 15.16 3.76 -13.91
N ASN A 61 14.33 3.22 -13.02
CA ASN A 61 12.93 2.88 -13.24
C ASN A 61 11.99 3.87 -12.51
N LEU A 62 12.53 5.00 -12.04
CA LEU A 62 11.79 6.09 -11.43
C LEU A 62 11.93 7.34 -12.31
N ARG A 63 10.88 8.15 -12.37
CA ARG A 63 10.97 9.53 -12.84
C ARG A 63 10.03 10.44 -12.08
N ILE A 64 10.38 11.73 -12.03
CA ILE A 64 9.47 12.77 -11.58
C ILE A 64 8.63 13.18 -12.79
N ALA A 65 7.37 12.74 -12.83
CA ALA A 65 6.44 13.04 -13.91
C ALA A 65 5.90 14.47 -13.72
N THR A 66 5.86 15.23 -14.82
CA THR A 66 5.34 16.61 -14.86
C THR A 66 4.23 16.79 -15.90
N GLU A 67 3.83 15.71 -16.58
CA GLU A 67 2.77 15.75 -17.58
C GLU A 67 1.40 15.74 -16.91
N GLN A 68 0.50 16.59 -17.40
CA GLN A 68 -0.87 16.66 -16.89
C GLN A 68 -1.55 15.28 -16.90
N GLY A 69 -2.20 14.94 -15.79
CA GLY A 69 -2.88 13.66 -15.62
C GLY A 69 -2.01 12.54 -15.03
N ASN A 70 -0.71 12.77 -14.80
CA ASN A 70 0.19 11.87 -14.06
C ASN A 70 0.35 12.25 -12.58
N TYR A 71 -0.37 13.28 -12.13
CA TYR A 71 -0.43 13.74 -10.75
C TYR A 71 -1.87 14.11 -10.39
N TYR A 72 -2.22 13.98 -9.10
CA TYR A 72 -3.55 14.27 -8.59
C TYR A 72 -3.71 15.74 -8.16
N ALA A 73 -2.68 16.29 -7.53
CA ALA A 73 -2.61 17.67 -7.05
C ALA A 73 -1.17 18.17 -7.24
N GLY A 74 -0.98 19.50 -7.25
CA GLY A 74 0.31 20.09 -7.59
C GLY A 74 0.60 20.02 -9.09
N ASP A 75 1.88 19.90 -9.43
CA ASP A 75 2.40 19.83 -10.81
C ASP A 75 3.31 18.60 -11.04
N LYS A 76 3.55 17.79 -9.99
CA LYS A 76 4.46 16.64 -10.06
C LYS A 76 3.88 15.37 -9.45
N GLY A 77 4.34 14.24 -9.99
CA GLY A 77 4.08 12.91 -9.46
C GLY A 77 5.33 12.04 -9.53
N LEU A 78 5.36 10.98 -8.74
CA LEU A 78 6.34 9.92 -8.92
C LEU A 78 5.77 8.86 -9.85
N GLU A 79 6.47 8.59 -10.95
CA GLU A 79 6.17 7.44 -11.81
C GLU A 79 7.17 6.32 -11.54
N MET A 80 6.66 5.10 -11.44
CA MET A 80 7.44 3.88 -11.31
C MET A 80 7.19 2.99 -12.53
N THR A 81 8.25 2.64 -13.24
CA THR A 81 8.17 1.78 -14.43
C THR A 81 8.63 0.37 -14.09
N LEU A 82 7.90 -0.63 -14.62
CA LEU A 82 8.35 -2.01 -14.66
C LEU A 82 8.43 -2.42 -16.13
N SER A 83 9.62 -2.81 -16.57
CA SER A 83 9.81 -3.30 -17.93
C SER A 83 9.04 -4.61 -18.14
N ILE A 84 8.40 -4.75 -19.29
CA ILE A 84 7.78 -6.02 -19.70
C ILE A 84 8.89 -7.06 -19.84
N SER A 85 8.87 -8.08 -18.99
CA SER A 85 9.90 -9.10 -18.89
C SER A 85 9.37 -10.35 -18.20
N THR A 86 10.04 -11.47 -18.38
CA THR A 86 9.86 -12.69 -17.57
C THR A 86 10.77 -12.72 -16.35
N ALA A 87 11.70 -11.77 -16.23
CA ALA A 87 12.53 -11.61 -15.05
C ALA A 87 11.76 -10.81 -13.98
N GLU A 88 11.77 -11.31 -12.74
CA GLU A 88 11.17 -10.61 -11.62
C GLU A 88 11.95 -9.31 -11.33
N VAL A 89 11.23 -8.19 -11.30
CA VAL A 89 11.77 -6.88 -10.94
C VAL A 89 10.81 -6.24 -9.95
N ALA A 90 11.38 -5.66 -8.88
CA ALA A 90 10.65 -4.87 -7.91
C ALA A 90 11.19 -3.44 -7.88
N ASN A 91 10.29 -2.48 -7.70
CA ASN A 91 10.63 -1.09 -7.44
C ASN A 91 9.80 -0.57 -6.27
N ALA A 92 10.36 0.31 -5.44
CA ALA A 92 9.68 0.85 -4.28
C ALA A 92 10.37 2.13 -3.77
N LEU A 93 9.59 2.93 -3.04
CA LEU A 93 10.14 3.84 -2.04
C LEU A 93 9.85 3.26 -0.65
N ASN A 94 10.81 3.41 0.26
CA ASN A 94 10.68 2.96 1.63
C ASN A 94 10.89 4.14 2.58
N LYS A 95 9.96 4.29 3.54
CA LYS A 95 10.11 5.17 4.69
C LYS A 95 10.11 4.33 5.97
N THR A 96 11.23 4.33 6.68
CA THR A 96 11.30 3.81 8.04
C THR A 96 10.89 4.92 9.00
N LEU A 97 9.88 4.65 9.82
CA LEU A 97 9.46 5.56 10.90
C LEU A 97 10.35 5.35 12.13
N ALA A 98 10.95 6.43 12.61
CA ALA A 98 11.75 6.46 13.83
C ALA A 98 11.40 7.75 14.61
N PRO A 99 10.81 7.66 15.81
CA PRO A 99 10.42 6.44 16.52
C PRO A 99 9.32 5.66 15.79
N THR A 100 9.13 4.40 16.17
CA THR A 100 7.97 3.62 15.73
C THR A 100 6.69 4.23 16.31
N VAL A 101 5.58 4.01 15.62
CA VAL A 101 4.26 4.50 16.04
C VAL A 101 3.31 3.32 16.26
N ASP A 102 2.45 3.42 17.28
CA ASP A 102 1.47 2.37 17.60
C ASP A 102 0.32 2.33 16.60
N THR A 103 0.08 3.43 15.90
CA THR A 103 -0.96 3.55 14.87
C THR A 103 -0.44 4.36 13.71
N ALA A 104 -0.73 3.90 12.50
CA ALA A 104 -0.32 4.47 11.24
C ALA A 104 -1.46 4.34 10.22
N PHE A 105 -1.98 5.45 9.68
CA PHE A 105 -2.89 5.42 8.54
C PHE A 105 -2.20 5.89 7.27
N ILE A 106 -2.28 5.10 6.21
CA ILE A 106 -1.73 5.47 4.91
C ILE A 106 -2.81 5.97 3.97
N ARG A 107 -2.51 7.10 3.31
CA ARG A 107 -3.27 7.60 2.17
C ARG A 107 -2.31 7.84 1.01
N ALA A 108 -2.67 7.39 -0.18
CA ALA A 108 -2.02 7.78 -1.41
C ALA A 108 -2.98 7.94 -2.57
N TYR A 109 -2.55 8.71 -3.56
CA TYR A 109 -3.18 8.74 -4.88
C TYR A 109 -2.30 7.93 -5.81
N THR A 110 -2.85 6.84 -6.32
CA THR A 110 -2.19 5.95 -7.26
C THR A 110 -3.00 5.90 -8.55
N LYS A 111 -2.30 5.78 -9.67
CA LYS A 111 -2.88 5.61 -10.99
C LYS A 111 -2.08 4.52 -11.69
N PHE A 112 -2.79 3.60 -12.33
CA PHE A 112 -2.18 2.62 -13.21
C PHE A 112 -2.08 3.17 -14.62
N ASP A 113 -0.99 2.82 -15.29
CA ASP A 113 -0.87 3.03 -16.73
C ASP A 113 -2.02 2.28 -17.45
N PRO A 114 -2.65 2.85 -18.49
CA PRO A 114 -3.72 2.18 -19.23
C PRO A 114 -3.30 0.83 -19.85
N GLY A 115 -2.00 0.64 -20.11
CA GLY A 115 -1.40 -0.60 -20.58
C GLY A 115 -0.94 -1.55 -19.47
N TYR A 116 -1.23 -1.26 -18.19
CA TYR A 116 -0.85 -2.14 -17.09
C TYR A 116 -1.47 -3.53 -17.26
N SER A 117 -0.62 -4.55 -17.35
CA SER A 117 -1.04 -5.93 -17.57
C SER A 117 -0.09 -6.91 -16.89
N VAL A 118 -0.45 -7.33 -15.69
CA VAL A 118 0.24 -8.40 -14.93
C VAL A 118 -0.80 -9.42 -14.49
N SER A 119 -0.88 -10.56 -15.17
CA SER A 119 -1.93 -11.58 -14.99
C SER A 119 -1.54 -12.73 -14.05
N THR A 120 -0.47 -12.53 -13.30
CA THR A 120 0.04 -13.48 -12.32
C THR A 120 0.19 -12.75 -10.98
N SER A 121 0.35 -13.51 -9.90
CA SER A 121 0.58 -12.94 -8.58
C SER A 121 1.64 -11.85 -8.58
N ASN A 122 1.28 -10.67 -8.07
CA ASN A 122 2.17 -9.53 -7.94
C ASN A 122 1.79 -8.63 -6.75
N HIS A 123 2.65 -7.67 -6.46
CA HIS A 123 2.51 -6.69 -5.37
C HIS A 123 2.75 -5.28 -5.91
N ASN A 124 1.75 -4.39 -5.87
CA ASN A 124 1.80 -3.12 -6.63
C ASN A 124 1.12 -1.92 -5.93
N GLY A 125 1.32 -1.77 -4.62
CA GLY A 125 0.74 -0.64 -3.91
C GLY A 125 1.40 -0.29 -2.59
N LEU A 126 0.58 0.00 -1.59
CA LEU A 126 1.00 0.65 -0.35
C LEU A 126 1.22 -0.39 0.75
N ARG A 127 2.44 -0.51 1.24
CA ARG A 127 2.80 -1.44 2.31
C ARG A 127 3.00 -0.72 3.63
N LEU A 128 2.30 -1.18 4.67
CA LEU A 128 2.60 -0.91 6.08
C LEU A 128 3.06 -2.22 6.73
N SER A 129 4.20 -2.21 7.43
CA SER A 129 4.67 -3.40 8.14
C SER A 129 5.54 -3.04 9.33
N ALA A 130 5.56 -3.91 10.34
CA ALA A 130 6.51 -3.85 11.44
C ALA A 130 7.21 -5.20 11.56
N LYS A 131 8.55 -5.19 11.67
CA LYS A 131 9.40 -6.37 11.94
C LYS A 131 9.22 -7.56 10.96
N TYR A 132 8.70 -7.31 9.76
CA TYR A 132 8.45 -8.35 8.76
C TYR A 132 9.74 -9.07 8.35
N PRO A 133 9.87 -10.39 8.58
CA PRO A 133 11.12 -11.12 8.38
C PRO A 133 11.33 -11.60 6.94
N GLY A 134 10.28 -11.56 6.10
CA GLY A 134 10.31 -12.11 4.75
C GLY A 134 9.09 -12.98 4.46
N PRO A 135 8.92 -13.39 3.18
CA PRO A 135 7.79 -14.22 2.76
C PRO A 135 7.87 -15.65 3.31
N GLY A 136 6.73 -16.34 3.38
CA GLY A 136 6.66 -17.74 3.82
C GLY A 136 6.79 -17.95 5.33
N ILE A 137 6.91 -16.87 6.11
CA ILE A 137 6.95 -16.93 7.57
C ILE A 137 5.59 -16.46 8.07
N LYS A 138 4.93 -17.28 8.90
CA LYS A 138 3.68 -16.90 9.56
C LYS A 138 3.97 -16.06 10.82
N PRO A 139 3.23 -14.97 11.07
CA PRO A 139 3.25 -14.31 12.36
C PRO A 139 2.84 -15.25 13.49
N PRO A 140 3.40 -15.08 14.70
CA PRO A 140 2.90 -15.73 15.90
C PRO A 140 1.38 -15.55 16.09
N THR A 141 0.70 -16.62 16.47
CA THR A 141 -0.77 -16.64 16.65
C THR A 141 -1.25 -15.78 17.82
N ASP A 142 -0.35 -15.42 18.74
CA ASP A 142 -0.62 -14.59 19.92
C ASP A 142 -0.60 -13.09 19.62
N GLY A 143 -0.41 -12.70 18.36
CA GLY A 143 -0.35 -11.29 17.95
C GLY A 143 1.00 -10.62 18.24
N THR A 144 1.96 -11.36 18.78
CA THR A 144 3.34 -10.87 18.95
C THR A 144 4.13 -11.01 17.64
N GLY A 145 5.29 -10.38 17.55
CA GLY A 145 6.17 -10.50 16.39
C GLY A 145 5.98 -9.39 15.35
N PHE A 146 5.29 -9.69 14.26
CA PHE A 146 5.27 -8.84 13.06
C PHE A 146 3.93 -8.82 12.33
N PHE A 147 3.76 -7.85 11.44
CA PHE A 147 2.66 -7.81 10.50
C PHE A 147 3.11 -7.19 9.18
N LEU A 148 2.35 -7.47 8.12
CA LEU A 148 2.42 -6.76 6.85
C LEU A 148 1.02 -6.60 6.30
N PHE A 149 0.63 -5.37 6.00
CA PHE A 149 -0.57 -5.05 5.24
C PHE A 149 -0.16 -4.31 3.97
N LEU A 150 -0.50 -4.87 2.83
CA LEU A 150 -0.23 -4.29 1.53
C LEU A 150 -1.56 -4.05 0.81
N LEU A 151 -1.95 -2.78 0.63
CA LEU A 151 -3.02 -2.43 -0.29
C LEU A 151 -2.51 -2.58 -1.72
N GLN A 152 -3.14 -3.47 -2.49
CA GLN A 152 -2.71 -3.82 -3.85
C GLN A 152 -3.91 -4.03 -4.78
N ASN A 153 -3.61 -4.10 -6.07
CA ASN A 153 -4.51 -4.52 -7.14
C ASN A 153 -3.82 -5.68 -7.88
N ASN A 154 -4.36 -6.89 -7.78
CA ASN A 154 -3.76 -8.07 -8.40
C ASN A 154 -4.89 -9.03 -8.76
N ILE A 155 -4.79 -9.68 -9.92
CA ILE A 155 -5.68 -10.77 -10.30
C ILE A 155 -5.13 -12.07 -9.70
N GLN A 156 -5.70 -12.50 -8.58
CA GLN A 156 -5.29 -13.74 -7.92
C GLN A 156 -6.02 -14.95 -8.51
N GLY A 157 -5.51 -15.44 -9.64
CA GLY A 157 -6.09 -16.58 -10.37
C GLY A 157 -7.54 -16.31 -10.80
N SER A 158 -8.40 -17.33 -10.74
CA SER A 158 -9.84 -17.21 -11.05
C SER A 158 -10.70 -17.03 -9.79
N GLY A 159 -10.11 -16.58 -8.68
CA GLY A 159 -10.78 -16.52 -7.37
C GLY A 159 -11.92 -15.50 -7.30
N ARG A 160 -11.97 -14.53 -8.22
CA ARG A 160 -12.98 -13.47 -8.29
C ARG A 160 -13.62 -13.36 -9.67
N PRO A 161 -14.91 -13.68 -9.81
CA PRO A 161 -15.63 -13.45 -11.07
C PRO A 161 -15.59 -11.98 -11.49
N GLY A 162 -15.28 -11.74 -12.76
CA GLY A 162 -15.29 -10.39 -13.36
C GLY A 162 -14.09 -9.50 -13.00
N GLU A 163 -13.11 -10.00 -12.24
CA GLU A 163 -11.88 -9.26 -11.98
C GLU A 163 -11.07 -9.10 -13.28
N VAL A 164 -10.75 -7.84 -13.63
CA VAL A 164 -9.97 -7.45 -14.80
C VAL A 164 -8.82 -6.55 -14.38
N MET A 165 -7.80 -6.39 -15.23
CA MET A 165 -6.62 -5.57 -14.92
C MET A 165 -7.03 -4.15 -14.48
N PRO A 166 -6.42 -3.59 -13.43
CA PRO A 166 -5.29 -4.10 -12.62
C PRO A 166 -5.69 -5.08 -11.50
N GLY A 167 -6.96 -5.48 -11.39
CA GLY A 167 -7.53 -6.25 -10.30
C GLY A 167 -8.29 -5.36 -9.32
N TYR A 168 -9.13 -5.96 -8.48
CA TYR A 168 -9.80 -5.23 -7.41
C TYR A 168 -8.80 -4.82 -6.34
N SER A 169 -9.04 -3.65 -5.73
CA SER A 169 -8.27 -3.26 -4.56
C SER A 169 -8.57 -4.19 -3.39
N HIS A 170 -7.52 -4.74 -2.78
CA HIS A 170 -7.60 -5.64 -1.64
C HIS A 170 -6.33 -5.53 -0.80
N LEU A 171 -6.37 -6.04 0.44
CA LEU A 171 -5.19 -6.15 1.28
C LEU A 171 -4.53 -7.52 1.09
N TYR A 172 -3.23 -7.55 0.89
CA TYR A 172 -2.41 -8.73 1.14
C TYR A 172 -1.83 -8.65 2.55
N ALA A 173 -2.20 -9.61 3.40
CA ALA A 173 -2.10 -9.50 4.84
C ALA A 173 -1.31 -10.67 5.45
N TYR A 174 -0.15 -10.36 6.05
CA TYR A 174 0.47 -11.25 7.04
C TYR A 174 -0.03 -10.87 8.43
N TRP A 175 -0.72 -11.81 9.06
CA TRP A 175 -1.38 -11.62 10.34
C TRP A 175 -1.48 -12.93 11.13
N PRO A 176 -1.75 -12.89 12.45
CA PRO A 176 -1.66 -14.06 13.34
C PRO A 176 -2.48 -15.28 12.95
N LYS A 177 -3.60 -15.10 12.24
CA LYS A 177 -4.49 -16.20 11.81
C LYS A 177 -4.51 -16.41 10.30
N GLN A 178 -3.46 -15.98 9.59
CA GLN A 178 -3.38 -16.20 8.15
C GLN A 178 -3.48 -17.70 7.80
N ARG A 179 -4.13 -17.98 6.68
CA ARG A 179 -4.56 -19.32 6.29
C ARG A 179 -3.44 -20.17 5.69
N SER A 180 -2.39 -19.53 5.19
CA SER A 180 -1.22 -20.21 4.61
C SER A 180 0.10 -19.62 5.15
N GLU A 181 1.24 -20.09 4.64
CA GLU A 181 2.54 -19.48 4.90
C GLU A 181 2.72 -18.12 4.21
N PHE A 182 1.88 -17.84 3.19
CA PHE A 182 1.79 -16.57 2.50
C PHE A 182 0.61 -15.74 3.01
N GLY A 183 0.63 -14.44 2.72
CA GLY A 183 -0.40 -13.52 3.18
C GLY A 183 -1.78 -13.85 2.63
N ASP A 184 -2.81 -13.54 3.40
CA ASP A 184 -4.19 -13.65 2.95
C ASP A 184 -4.54 -12.45 2.06
N HIS A 185 -5.39 -12.66 1.05
CA HIS A 185 -5.99 -11.60 0.25
C HIS A 185 -7.35 -11.25 0.82
N TRP A 186 -7.51 -10.04 1.35
CA TRP A 186 -8.73 -9.55 1.97
C TRP A 186 -9.42 -8.51 1.10
N TYR A 187 -10.59 -8.85 0.60
CA TYR A 187 -11.38 -7.94 -0.23
C TYR A 187 -12.42 -7.18 0.60
N CYS A 188 -12.87 -6.04 0.08
CA CYS A 188 -13.76 -5.12 0.79
C CYS A 188 -15.15 -5.69 1.10
N ASP A 189 -15.60 -6.73 0.39
CA ASP A 189 -16.89 -7.39 0.61
C ASP A 189 -16.80 -8.55 1.62
N GLY A 190 -15.64 -8.76 2.26
CA GLY A 190 -15.44 -9.86 3.20
C GLY A 190 -14.86 -11.13 2.61
N TYR A 191 -14.64 -11.20 1.31
CA TYR A 191 -14.05 -12.38 0.68
C TYR A 191 -12.56 -12.51 1.02
N VAL A 192 -12.10 -13.73 1.29
CA VAL A 192 -10.70 -14.06 1.60
C VAL A 192 -10.17 -15.21 0.76
N VAL A 193 -8.94 -15.06 0.27
CA VAL A 193 -8.14 -16.12 -0.34
C VAL A 193 -6.86 -16.29 0.49
N PRO A 194 -6.36 -17.52 0.74
CA PRO A 194 -6.86 -18.81 0.24
C PRO A 194 -8.14 -19.30 0.93
N TYR A 195 -8.77 -20.33 0.36
CA TYR A 195 -9.94 -21.00 0.93
C TYR A 195 -9.58 -21.71 2.25
N ASP A 196 -10.45 -21.60 3.25
CA ASP A 196 -10.36 -22.37 4.49
C ASP A 196 -11.44 -23.46 4.53
N ASN A 197 -11.12 -24.66 5.02
CA ASN A 197 -12.06 -25.80 5.03
C ASN A 197 -13.23 -25.64 6.01
N THR A 198 -13.14 -24.73 6.96
CA THR A 198 -14.14 -24.50 8.01
C THR A 198 -15.06 -23.33 7.66
N ILE A 199 -14.48 -22.22 7.20
CA ILE A 199 -15.21 -20.96 6.94
C ILE A 199 -15.28 -20.57 5.46
N GLY A 200 -14.70 -21.38 4.57
CA GLY A 200 -14.64 -21.11 3.14
C GLY A 200 -13.85 -19.84 2.82
N ASN A 201 -14.39 -19.01 1.93
CA ASN A 201 -13.82 -17.71 1.60
C ASN A 201 -14.39 -16.56 2.47
N ASN A 202 -15.11 -16.85 3.55
CA ASN A 202 -15.59 -15.79 4.45
C ASN A 202 -14.45 -15.25 5.29
N GLY A 203 -14.31 -13.93 5.38
CA GLY A 203 -13.28 -13.28 6.19
C GLY A 203 -13.48 -13.48 7.69
N GLU A 204 -12.39 -13.81 8.38
CA GLU A 204 -12.41 -14.03 9.82
C GLU A 204 -12.76 -12.75 10.62
N TRP A 205 -12.49 -11.57 10.06
CA TRP A 205 -12.89 -10.29 10.66
C TRP A 205 -14.40 -10.00 10.56
N LEU A 206 -15.14 -10.75 9.72
CA LEU A 206 -16.60 -10.76 9.72
C LEU A 206 -17.16 -11.91 10.56
N ALA A 207 -16.38 -12.97 10.78
CA ALA A 207 -16.79 -14.14 11.56
C ALA A 207 -16.58 -13.97 13.08
N TYR A 208 -15.69 -13.06 13.50
CA TYR A 208 -15.39 -12.75 14.89
C TYR A 208 -15.24 -11.22 15.11
N PRO A 209 -16.34 -10.45 15.05
CA PRO A 209 -16.33 -9.01 15.37
C PRO A 209 -15.95 -8.73 16.83
#